data_AF-A0A957TKB0-F1
#
_entry.id   AF-A0A957TKB0-F1
#
_cell.length_a   1.000
_cell.length_b   1.000
_cell.length_c   1.000
_cell.angle_alpha   90.00
_cell.angle_beta   90.00
_cell.angle_gamma   90.00
#
_symmetry.space_group_name_H-M   'P 1'
#
loop_
_entity.id
_entity.type
_entity.pdbx_description
1 polymer ?
#
loop_
_entity_poly.entity_id
_entity_poly.type
_entity_poly.pdbx_seq_one_letter_code
_entity_poly.pdbx_strand_id
1 'polypeptide(L)'
;MYHHPGEYVTDFCIVKRDNLYHLFHIRGERWTWPVGYRELDLGHATSTDLRTWTPHAPVLPAGPVGAWDECGNWAPDIIEVDGIYYCYYTGSDTNN
;
A
#
# COMPACT_ATOMS: atom_id res chain seq x y z
N MET A 1 8.07 6.45 13.02
CA MET A 1 7.28 5.29 12.57
C MET A 1 5.96 5.84 12.06
N TYR A 2 5.65 5.64 10.79
CA TYR A 2 4.37 6.08 10.21
C TYR A 2 3.23 5.23 10.76
N HIS A 3 2.11 5.88 11.07
CA HIS A 3 0.85 5.22 11.39
C HIS A 3 -0.28 6.15 10.95
N HIS A 4 -1.39 5.58 10.48
CA HIS A 4 -2.62 6.31 10.22
C HIS A 4 -3.67 5.88 11.26
N PRO A 5 -4.35 6.81 11.96
CA PRO A 5 -5.31 6.44 12.99
C PRO A 5 -6.41 5.50 12.46
N GLY A 6 -6.65 4.40 13.16
CA GLY A 6 -7.68 3.41 12.79
C GLY A 6 -7.24 2.36 11.77
N GLU A 7 -6.05 2.51 11.18
CA GLU A 7 -5.51 1.60 10.19
C GLU A 7 -4.28 0.87 10.75
N TYR A 8 -4.08 -0.39 10.34
CA TYR A 8 -2.77 -0.99 10.43
C TYR A 8 -2.01 -0.76 9.13
N VAL A 9 -0.70 -0.63 9.30
CA VAL A 9 0.26 -0.47 8.22
C VAL A 9 1.19 -1.67 8.29
N THR A 10 1.23 -2.46 7.22
CA THR A 10 2.18 -3.56 7.04
C THR A 10 2.80 -3.47 5.65
N ASP A 11 3.79 -4.34 5.37
CA ASP A 11 4.52 -4.52 4.10
C ASP A 11 4.64 -3.27 3.25
N PHE A 12 5.85 -2.72 3.20
CA PHE A 12 6.07 -1.41 2.62
C PHE A 12 7.27 -1.39 1.68
N CYS A 13 7.20 -0.45 0.74
CA CYS A 13 8.31 -0.03 -0.09
C CYS A 13 8.52 1.49 0.07
N ILE A 14 9.78 1.93 0.08
CA ILE A 14 10.13 3.35 0.10
C ILE A 14 10.96 3.67 -1.13
N VAL A 15 10.54 4.73 -1.83
CA VAL A 15 11.27 5.33 -2.96
C VAL A 15 11.67 6.75 -2.60
N LYS A 16 12.87 7.17 -2.99
CA LYS A 16 13.29 8.57 -2.86
C LYS A 16 13.36 9.21 -4.24
N ARG A 17 12.67 10.35 -4.41
CA ARG A 17 12.69 11.17 -5.63
C ARG A 17 12.73 12.65 -5.25
N ASP A 18 13.62 13.44 -5.87
CA ASP A 18 13.67 14.90 -5.69
C ASP A 18 13.70 15.35 -4.21
N ASN A 19 14.48 14.65 -3.37
CA ASN A 19 14.57 14.83 -1.91
C ASN A 19 13.28 14.55 -1.12
N LEU A 20 12.29 13.92 -1.74
CA LEU A 20 11.07 13.44 -1.10
C LEU A 20 11.11 11.91 -1.01
N TYR A 21 10.86 11.37 0.18
CA TYR A 21 10.59 9.95 0.38
C TYR A 21 9.11 9.69 0.13
N HIS A 22 8.81 8.65 -0.64
CA HIS A 22 7.48 8.13 -0.90
C HIS A 22 7.40 6.76 -0.23
N LEU A 23 6.46 6.60 0.68
CA LEU A 23 6.10 5.34 1.33
C LEU A 23 4.87 4.79 0.62
N PHE A 24 4.98 3.57 0.12
CA PHE A 24 3.88 2.75 -0.35
C PHE A 24 3.72 1.59 0.62
N HIS A 25 2.51 1.29 1.04
CA HIS A 25 2.28 0.31 2.09
C HIS A 25 0.89 -0.31 1.99
N ILE A 26 0.72 -1.48 2.59
CA ILE A 26 -0.62 -2.03 2.77
C ILE A 26 -1.35 -1.18 3.81
N ARG A 27 -2.56 -0.76 3.46
CA ARG A 27 -3.53 -0.23 4.42
C ARG A 27 -4.54 -1.30 4.73
N GLY A 28 -4.84 -1.48 6.00
CA GLY A 28 -5.95 -2.33 6.38
C GLY A 28 -6.61 -1.87 7.66
N GLU A 29 -7.79 -2.41 7.90
CA GLU A 29 -8.53 -2.20 9.13
C GLU A 29 -8.32 -3.38 10.05
N ARG A 30 -8.03 -3.08 11.32
CA ARG A 30 -8.00 -4.10 12.35
C ARG A 30 -9.46 -4.46 12.70
N TRP A 31 -9.94 -5.57 12.17
CA TRP A 31 -11.28 -6.06 12.48
C TRP A 31 -11.25 -6.77 13.84
N THR A 32 -12.12 -6.37 14.77
CA THR A 32 -12.18 -6.96 16.11
C THR A 32 -12.68 -8.41 16.08
N TRP A 33 -12.47 -9.13 17.19
CA TRP A 33 -12.67 -10.58 17.26
C TRP A 33 -14.01 -11.05 16.70
N PRO A 34 -14.04 -12.17 15.95
CA PRO A 34 -12.91 -13.06 15.65
C PRO A 34 -11.93 -12.40 14.68
N VAL A 35 -10.71 -12.08 15.13
CA VAL A 35 -9.98 -10.89 14.67
C VAL A 35 -9.60 -11.13 13.22
N GLY A 36 -10.24 -10.39 12.33
CA GLY A 36 -9.93 -10.38 10.92
C GLY A 36 -8.96 -9.24 10.64
N TYR A 37 -8.10 -9.45 9.67
CA TYR A 37 -7.43 -8.34 9.02
C TYR A 37 -8.15 -8.18 7.68
N ARG A 38 -8.56 -6.95 7.39
CA ARG A 38 -9.10 -6.60 6.08
C ARG A 38 -8.18 -5.56 5.47
N GLU A 39 -7.37 -6.01 4.51
CA GLU A 39 -6.67 -5.10 3.62
C GLU A 39 -7.68 -4.28 2.82
N LEU A 40 -7.40 -3.00 2.67
CA LEU A 40 -8.22 -2.06 1.92
C LEU A 40 -7.61 -1.80 0.55
N ASP A 41 -6.35 -1.39 0.53
CA ASP A 41 -5.64 -0.93 -0.66
C ASP A 41 -4.14 -0.71 -0.37
N LEU A 42 -3.41 -0.29 -1.41
CA LEU A 42 -2.06 0.24 -1.29
C LEU A 42 -2.11 1.75 -1.00
N GLY A 43 -1.66 2.13 0.20
CA GLY A 43 -1.55 3.51 0.67
C GLY A 43 -0.32 4.24 0.13
N HIS A 44 -0.35 5.57 0.21
CA HIS A 44 0.78 6.44 -0.13
C HIS A 44 0.94 7.57 0.89
N ALA A 45 2.17 7.78 1.35
CA ALA A 45 2.54 8.93 2.16
C ALA A 45 3.90 9.48 1.72
N THR A 46 4.17 10.76 1.96
CA THR A 46 5.47 11.37 1.67
C THR A 46 6.14 11.96 2.90
N SER A 47 7.46 12.00 2.91
CA SER A 47 8.24 12.60 3.99
C SER A 47 9.53 13.22 3.44
N THR A 48 10.02 14.28 4.07
CA THR A 48 11.34 14.84 3.79
C THR A 48 12.42 14.33 4.75
N ASP A 49 12.03 13.69 5.86
CA ASP A 49 12.92 13.34 6.97
C ASP A 49 12.76 11.90 7.50
N LEU A 50 11.87 11.09 6.89
CA LEU A 50 11.46 9.75 7.31
C LEU A 50 10.79 9.67 8.69
N ARG A 51 10.49 10.81 9.32
CA ARG A 51 9.90 10.91 10.66
C ARG A 51 8.48 11.44 10.60
N THR A 52 8.31 12.54 9.88
CA THR A 52 7.04 13.22 9.69
C THR A 52 6.51 12.90 8.31
N TRP A 53 5.27 12.43 8.23
CA TRP A 53 4.68 11.92 7.00
C TRP A 53 3.39 12.66 6.67
N THR A 54 3.23 13.01 5.40
CA THR A 54 2.01 13.57 4.82
C THR A 54 1.28 12.45 4.08
N PRO A 55 0.10 12.02 4.55
CA PRO A 55 -0.70 11.01 3.84
C PRO A 55 -1.28 11.58 2.55
N HIS A 56 -1.45 10.72 1.55
CA HIS A 56 -2.10 11.01 0.27
C HIS A 56 -3.26 10.04 0.04
N ALA A 57 -3.96 10.20 -1.08
CA ALA A 57 -4.93 9.22 -1.54
C ALA A 57 -4.23 7.87 -1.81
N PRO A 58 -4.90 6.73 -1.55
CA PRO A 58 -4.40 5.43 -1.94
C PRO A 58 -4.12 5.33 -3.44
N VAL A 59 -3.14 4.51 -3.81
CA VAL A 59 -2.68 4.40 -5.19
C VAL A 59 -3.30 3.23 -5.94
N LEU A 60 -3.74 2.19 -5.22
CA LEU A 60 -4.31 1.00 -5.84
C LEU A 60 -5.34 0.32 -4.93
N PRO A 61 -6.65 0.44 -5.23
CA PRO A 61 -7.68 -0.38 -4.58
C PRO A 61 -7.64 -1.82 -5.11
N ALA A 62 -8.34 -2.73 -4.43
CA ALA A 62 -8.61 -4.06 -4.97
C ALA A 62 -9.25 -3.99 -6.36
N GLY A 63 -8.99 -5.01 -7.16
CA GLY A 63 -9.57 -5.12 -8.50
C GLY A 63 -11.11 -5.17 -8.47
N PRO A 64 -11.78 -4.82 -9.58
CA PRO A 64 -13.21 -5.02 -9.70
C PRO A 64 -13.56 -6.52 -9.61
N VAL A 65 -14.82 -6.83 -9.27
CA VAL A 65 -15.31 -8.22 -9.24
C VAL A 65 -15.01 -8.94 -10.55
N GLY A 66 -14.40 -10.13 -10.44
CA GLY A 66 -13.92 -10.97 -11.53
C GLY A 66 -12.49 -10.67 -12.00
N ALA A 67 -11.81 -9.67 -11.43
CA ALA A 67 -10.40 -9.44 -11.68
C ALA A 67 -9.52 -10.43 -10.91
N TRP A 68 -8.30 -10.65 -11.39
CA TRP A 68 -7.31 -11.55 -10.78
C TRP A 68 -6.82 -11.09 -9.40
N ASP A 69 -7.10 -9.84 -9.03
CA ASP A 69 -6.75 -9.20 -7.76
C ASP A 69 -8.00 -8.67 -7.00
N GLU A 70 -9.18 -9.23 -7.27
CA GLU A 70 -10.46 -8.81 -6.66
C GLU A 70 -10.51 -9.00 -5.13
N CYS A 71 -9.73 -9.96 -4.59
CA CYS A 71 -9.74 -10.29 -3.17
C CYS A 71 -8.69 -9.54 -2.35
N GLY A 72 -7.76 -8.84 -3.01
CA GLY A 72 -6.76 -8.04 -2.32
C GLY A 72 -5.49 -7.80 -3.13
N ASN A 73 -4.74 -6.80 -2.69
CA ASN A 73 -3.43 -6.44 -3.21
C ASN A 73 -2.41 -6.30 -2.05
N TRP A 74 -1.23 -6.86 -2.21
CA TRP A 74 -0.24 -7.00 -1.13
C TRP A 74 1.20 -6.80 -1.59
N ALA A 75 2.05 -6.56 -0.60
CA ALA A 75 3.51 -6.48 -0.70
C ALA A 75 3.98 -5.62 -1.89
N PRO A 76 3.67 -4.32 -1.88
CA PRO A 76 4.07 -3.45 -2.97
C PRO A 76 5.59 -3.32 -3.03
N ASP A 77 6.13 -3.37 -4.25
CA ASP A 77 7.50 -2.96 -4.55
C ASP A 77 7.51 -2.04 -5.76
N ILE A 78 8.29 -0.96 -5.67
CA ILE A 78 8.36 0.06 -6.71
C ILE A 78 9.75 0.05 -7.33
N ILE A 79 9.79 -0.18 -8.65
CA ILE A 79 11.02 -0.13 -9.43
C ILE A 79 10.96 1.06 -10.39
N GLU A 80 12.03 1.83 -10.46
CA GLU A 80 12.19 2.92 -11.42
C GLU A 80 13.01 2.46 -12.62
N VAL A 81 12.51 2.73 -13.82
CA VAL A 81 13.21 2.48 -15.09
C VAL A 81 12.94 3.65 -16.03
N ASP A 82 13.99 4.35 -16.43
CA ASP A 82 13.97 5.47 -17.40
C ASP A 82 12.94 6.58 -17.06
N GLY A 83 12.81 6.91 -15.79
CA GLY A 83 11.91 7.93 -15.24
C GLY A 83 10.49 7.43 -14.97
N ILE A 84 10.20 6.16 -15.25
CA ILE A 84 8.89 5.53 -15.03
C ILE A 84 8.96 4.66 -13.78
N TYR A 85 7.96 4.81 -12.91
CA TYR A 85 7.81 4.01 -11.69
C TYR A 85 6.80 2.90 -11.94
N TYR A 86 7.26 1.65 -11.78
CA TYR A 86 6.46 0.44 -11.92
C TYR A 86 6.15 -0.09 -10.53
N CYS A 87 4.87 -0.30 -10.23
CA CYS A 87 4.43 -0.98 -9.02
C CYS A 87 4.24 -2.47 -9.31
N TYR A 88 5.02 -3.31 -8.65
CA TYR A 88 4.81 -4.74 -8.57
C TYR A 88 4.09 -5.05 -7.27
N TYR A 89 3.06 -5.88 -7.33
CA TYR A 89 2.28 -6.27 -6.18
C TYR A 89 1.72 -7.68 -6.37
N THR A 90 1.38 -8.32 -5.25
CA THR A 90 0.68 -9.61 -5.27
C THR A 90 -0.82 -9.35 -5.27
N GLY A 91 -1.56 -10.03 -6.14
CA GLY A 91 -3.02 -10.02 -6.15
C GLY A 91 -3.57 -11.43 -5.93
N SER A 92 -4.81 -11.50 -5.46
CA SER A 92 -5.57 -12.77 -5.44
C SER A 92 -6.99 -12.60 -5.93
N ASP A 93 -7.53 -13.69 -6.45
CA ASP A 93 -8.93 -13.84 -6.75
C ASP A 93 -9.55 -14.99 -5.93
N THR A 94 -10.79 -15.31 -6.26
CA THR A 94 -11.54 -16.42 -5.66
C THR A 94 -11.19 -17.80 -6.22
N ASN A 95 -10.28 -17.91 -7.19
CA ASN A 95 -9.94 -19.16 -7.90
C ASN A 95 -8.61 -19.79 -7.47
N ASN A 96 -7.92 -19.21 -6.48
CA ASN A 96 -6.67 -19.74 -5.92
C ASN A 96 -6.79 -21.14 -5.29
#